data_AF-A0A662KGN5-F1
#
_entry.id   AF-A0A662KGN5-F1
#
_cell.length_a   1.000
_cell.length_b   1.000
_cell.length_c   1.000
_cell.angle_alpha   90.00
_cell.angle_beta   90.00
_cell.angle_gamma   90.00
#
_symmetry.space_group_name_H-M   'P 1'
#
loop_
_entity.id
_entity.type
_entity.pdbx_description
1 polymer ?
#
loop_
_entity_poly.entity_id
_entity_poly.type
_entity_poly.pdbx_seq_one_letter_code
_entity_poly.pdbx_strand_id
1 'polypeptide(L)'
;MLQFAPCLSTIDLVQDIPVLVENGVEMITVNENELFLDASDERLLEMRKIFEDAGLEIHSVHGPTSKDLTSSDPGLRNQSVEKFSRLVRQLSIAGVG
;
A
#
# COMPACT_ATOMS: atom_id res chain seq x y z
N MET A 1 -19.69 12.80 5.21
CA MET A 1 -19.07 12.63 3.89
C MET A 1 -17.65 12.22 4.20
N LEU A 2 -17.23 11.02 3.78
CA LEU A 2 -15.88 10.51 4.06
C LEU A 2 -14.83 11.48 3.47
N GLN A 3 -13.78 11.77 4.24
CA GLN A 3 -12.68 12.61 3.79
C GLN A 3 -11.48 11.75 3.40
N PHE A 4 -11.06 11.89 2.14
CA PHE A 4 -10.05 11.04 1.49
C PHE A 4 -8.78 11.83 1.21
N ALA A 5 -7.62 11.19 1.39
CA ALA A 5 -6.33 11.75 1.01
C ALA A 5 -5.54 10.80 0.09
N PRO A 6 -5.19 11.23 -1.14
CA PRO A 6 -4.27 10.48 -1.98
C PRO A 6 -2.81 10.74 -1.56
N CYS A 7 -2.06 9.70 -1.25
CA CYS A 7 -0.62 9.76 -1.00
C CYS A 7 0.13 9.44 -2.29
N LEU A 8 0.55 10.49 -3.00
CA LEU A 8 1.31 10.39 -4.25
C LEU A 8 2.84 10.28 -4.05
N SER A 9 3.29 10.29 -2.81
CA SER A 9 4.67 10.13 -2.36
C SER A 9 4.71 9.21 -1.13
N THR A 10 5.92 8.76 -0.76
CA THR A 10 6.13 7.97 0.46
C THR A 10 5.57 8.69 1.68
N ILE A 11 4.73 7.99 2.45
CA ILE A 11 4.14 8.47 3.69
C ILE A 11 5.10 8.24 4.86
N ASP A 12 5.37 9.29 5.64
CA ASP A 12 6.03 9.16 6.94
C ASP A 12 4.97 8.87 8.00
N LEU A 13 4.89 7.61 8.44
CA LEU A 13 3.89 7.16 9.41
C LEU A 13 3.97 7.89 10.76
N VAL A 14 5.09 8.55 11.08
CA VAL A 14 5.25 9.30 12.33
C VAL A 14 4.82 10.76 12.16
N GLN A 15 5.17 11.39 11.04
CA GLN A 15 4.93 12.82 10.82
C GLN A 15 3.57 13.10 10.17
N ASP A 16 3.14 12.26 9.22
CA ASP A 16 1.97 12.54 8.39
C ASP A 16 0.65 12.10 9.06
N ILE A 17 0.67 11.00 9.83
CA ILE A 17 -0.53 10.46 10.48
C ILE A 17 -1.20 11.48 11.41
N PRO A 18 -0.49 12.20 12.30
CA PRO A 18 -1.12 13.23 13.14
C PRO A 18 -1.80 14.32 12.31
N VAL A 19 -1.19 14.76 11.21
CA VAL A 19 -1.75 15.79 10.33
C VAL A 19 -3.03 15.30 9.66
N LEU A 20 -3.05 14.05 9.19
CA LEU A 20 -4.23 13.44 8.59
C LEU A 20 -5.40 13.37 9.58
N VAL A 21 -5.13 12.94 10.81
CA VAL A 21 -6.12 12.88 11.90
C VAL A 21 -6.63 14.27 12.28
N GLU A 22 -5.74 15.26 12.44
CA GLU A 22 -6.13 16.65 12.74
C GLU A 22 -7.05 17.26 11.67
N ASN A 23 -6.90 16.83 10.42
CA ASN A 23 -7.71 17.28 9.30
C ASN A 23 -8.98 16.43 9.08
N GLY A 24 -9.25 15.46 9.96
CA GLY A 24 -10.44 14.61 9.88
C GLY A 24 -10.43 13.65 8.68
N VAL A 25 -9.24 13.30 8.16
CA VAL A 25 -9.12 12.25 7.15
C VAL A 25 -9.55 10.93 7.77
N GLU A 26 -10.34 10.16 7.04
CA GLU A 26 -10.84 8.85 7.47
C GLU A 26 -10.20 7.71 6.65
N MET A 27 -9.69 8.04 5.45
CA MET A 27 -9.12 7.06 4.53
C MET A 27 -7.98 7.67 3.71
N ILE A 28 -6.91 6.90 3.53
CA ILE A 28 -5.80 7.23 2.63
C ILE A 28 -5.71 6.25 1.47
N THR A 29 -5.21 6.70 0.32
CA THR A 29 -4.84 5.81 -0.78
C THR A 29 -3.35 5.90 -1.05
N VAL A 30 -2.64 4.80 -0.88
CA VAL A 30 -1.20 4.69 -1.18
C VAL A 30 -1.00 4.18 -2.60
N ASN A 31 -0.07 4.79 -3.35
CA ASN A 31 0.28 4.37 -4.71
C ASN A 31 1.78 4.14 -4.85
N GLU A 32 2.31 3.26 -3.99
CA GLU A 32 3.74 2.89 -3.95
C GLU A 32 3.86 1.39 -3.63
N ASN A 33 4.24 0.58 -4.62
CA ASN A 33 4.31 -0.88 -4.44
C ASN A 33 5.41 -1.24 -3.43
N GLU A 34 6.52 -0.51 -3.50
CA GLU A 34 7.80 -0.76 -2.83
C GLU A 34 7.68 -0.64 -1.31
N LEU A 35 6.82 0.28 -0.83
CA LEU A 35 6.49 0.41 0.59
C LEU A 35 6.02 -0.91 1.21
N PHE A 36 5.22 -1.68 0.45
CA PHE A 36 4.70 -2.98 0.89
C PHE A 36 5.61 -4.13 0.51
N LEU A 37 6.17 -4.10 -0.71
CA LEU A 37 7.01 -5.16 -1.26
C LEU A 37 8.28 -5.39 -0.44
N ASP A 38 8.94 -4.33 0.00
CA ASP A 38 10.23 -4.42 0.67
C ASP A 38 10.11 -4.58 2.19
N ALA A 39 8.90 -4.45 2.74
CA ALA A 39 8.63 -4.58 4.17
C ALA A 39 8.55 -6.05 4.62
N SER A 40 9.04 -6.32 5.84
CA SER A 40 8.81 -7.58 6.54
C SER A 40 7.38 -7.68 7.06
N ASP A 41 6.92 -8.90 7.35
CA ASP A 41 5.59 -9.13 7.93
C ASP A 41 5.43 -8.35 9.25
N GLU A 42 6.47 -8.29 10.10
CA GLU A 42 6.44 -7.50 11.35
C GLU A 42 6.25 -6.02 11.07
N ARG A 43 6.96 -5.48 10.07
CA ARG A 43 6.85 -4.06 9.71
C ARG A 43 5.47 -3.72 9.14
N LEU A 44 4.88 -4.63 8.37
CA LEU A 44 3.52 -4.48 7.84
C LEU A 44 2.47 -4.51 8.96
N LEU A 45 2.65 -5.37 9.97
CA LEU A 45 1.79 -5.40 11.16
C LEU A 45 1.91 -4.15 12.03
N GLU A 46 3.13 -3.62 12.20
CA GLU A 46 3.34 -2.33 12.86
C GLU A 46 2.62 -1.20 12.13
N MET A 47 2.77 -1.14 10.81
CA MET A 47 2.09 -0.15 9.98
C MET A 47 0.57 -0.26 10.13
N ARG A 48 0.02 -1.46 9.99
CA ARG A 48 -1.41 -1.72 10.22
C ARG A 48 -1.88 -1.16 11.56
N LYS A 49 -1.14 -1.46 12.64
CA LYS A 49 -1.49 -1.01 13.98
C LYS A 49 -1.49 0.52 14.08
N ILE A 50 -0.54 1.22 13.46
CA ILE A 50 -0.50 2.69 13.46
C ILE A 50 -1.78 3.27 12.84
N PHE A 51 -2.22 2.73 11.71
CA PHE A 51 -3.43 3.19 11.04
C PHE A 51 -4.70 2.83 11.81
N GLU A 52 -4.79 1.62 12.37
CA GLU A 52 -5.91 1.19 13.23
C GLU A 52 -6.01 2.07 14.48
N ASP A 53 -4.89 2.34 15.17
CA ASP A 53 -4.84 3.20 16.36
C ASP A 53 -5.22 4.67 16.02
N ALA A 54 -4.94 5.11 14.78
CA ALA A 54 -5.31 6.42 14.27
C ALA A 54 -6.75 6.51 13.73
N GLY A 55 -7.47 5.37 13.63
CA GLY A 55 -8.80 5.32 13.04
C GLY A 55 -8.82 5.60 11.53
N LEU A 56 -7.73 5.31 10.83
CA LEU A 56 -7.55 5.55 9.39
C LEU A 56 -7.65 4.24 8.60
N GLU A 57 -8.46 4.23 7.54
CA GLU A 57 -8.50 3.13 6.58
C GLU A 57 -7.41 3.28 5.51
N ILE A 58 -6.72 2.20 5.18
CA ILE A 58 -5.68 2.20 4.15
C ILE A 58 -6.25 1.55 2.89
N HIS A 59 -6.29 2.32 1.80
CA HIS A 59 -6.54 1.82 0.46
C HIS A 59 -5.23 1.84 -0.31
N SER A 60 -5.16 1.01 -1.36
CA SER A 60 -3.97 1.01 -2.20
C SER A 60 -4.29 0.76 -3.66
N VAL A 61 -3.60 1.48 -4.53
CA VAL A 61 -3.73 1.36 -5.99
C VAL A 61 -2.38 0.91 -6.53
N HIS A 62 -2.38 -0.26 -7.16
CA HIS A 62 -1.18 -0.87 -7.71
C HIS A 62 -1.46 -1.45 -9.07
N GLY A 63 -0.51 -1.28 -9.99
CA GLY A 63 -0.61 -1.82 -11.33
C GLY A 63 0.75 -2.30 -11.84
N PRO A 64 0.79 -3.39 -12.61
CA PRO A 64 1.99 -3.77 -13.34
C PRO A 64 2.33 -2.66 -14.32
N THR A 65 3.62 -2.47 -14.60
CA THR A 65 3.99 -1.64 -15.74
C THR A 65 3.39 -2.29 -17.01
N SER A 66 2.94 -1.47 -17.95
CA SER A 66 2.03 -1.86 -19.06
C SER A 66 2.55 -2.94 -20.02
N LYS A 67 3.75 -3.48 -19.78
CA LYS A 67 4.43 -4.43 -20.66
C LYS A 67 4.81 -5.76 -20.02
N ASP A 68 4.76 -5.91 -18.70
CA ASP A 68 5.29 -7.12 -18.05
C ASP A 68 4.32 -8.32 -18.16
N LEU A 69 3.03 -8.10 -17.88
CA LEU A 69 2.01 -9.16 -17.99
C LEU A 69 1.65 -9.53 -19.44
N THR A 70 1.79 -8.58 -20.36
CA THR A 70 1.51 -8.78 -21.79
C THR A 70 2.78 -9.07 -22.60
N SER A 71 3.92 -9.22 -21.92
CA SER A 71 5.20 -9.53 -22.56
C SER A 71 5.12 -10.82 -23.36
N SER A 72 5.78 -10.87 -24.51
CA SER A 72 5.97 -12.12 -25.26
C SER A 72 6.88 -13.10 -24.51
N ASP A 73 7.74 -12.61 -23.61
CA ASP A 73 8.63 -13.41 -22.79
C ASP A 73 7.89 -14.07 -21.60
N PRO A 74 7.79 -15.41 -21.54
CA PRO A 74 7.15 -16.11 -20.42
C PRO A 74 7.85 -15.88 -19.08
N GLY A 75 9.17 -15.63 -19.06
CA GLY A 75 9.91 -15.34 -17.85
C GLY A 75 9.47 -14.03 -17.19
N LEU A 76 9.31 -12.97 -18.00
CA LEU A 76 8.82 -11.68 -17.54
C LEU A 76 7.37 -11.76 -17.03
N ARG A 77 6.51 -12.52 -17.72
CA ARG A 77 5.14 -12.74 -17.25
C ARG A 77 5.10 -13.46 -15.90
N ASN A 78 5.89 -14.51 -15.73
CA ASN A 78 5.94 -15.27 -14.48
C ASN A 78 6.48 -14.43 -13.32
N GLN A 79 7.55 -13.66 -13.54
CA GLN A 79 8.10 -12.73 -12.54
C GLN A 79 7.07 -11.68 -12.11
N SER A 80 6.29 -11.16 -13.06
CA SER A 80 5.23 -10.20 -12.77
C SER A 80 4.12 -10.81 -11.91
N VAL A 81 3.65 -12.02 -12.26
CA VAL A 81 2.65 -12.75 -11.45
C VAL A 81 3.17 -13.01 -10.04
N GLU A 82 4.42 -13.45 -9.89
CA GLU A 82 5.04 -13.69 -8.59
C GLU A 82 5.12 -12.40 -7.75
N LYS A 83 5.61 -11.30 -8.35
CA LYS A 83 5.68 -9.97 -7.71
C LYS A 83 4.32 -9.53 -7.20
N PHE A 84 3.29 -9.56 -8.04
CA PHE A 84 1.95 -9.10 -7.65
C PHE A 84 1.25 -10.06 -6.68
N SER A 85 1.51 -11.36 -6.75
CA SER A 85 1.02 -12.32 -5.75
C SER A 85 1.61 -12.03 -4.36
N ARG A 86 2.91 -11.72 -4.30
CA ARG A 86 3.57 -11.29 -3.06
C ARG A 86 3.01 -9.96 -2.55
N LEU A 87 2.81 -8.98 -3.44
CA LEU A 87 2.22 -7.69 -3.07
C LEU A 87 0.83 -7.87 -2.46
N VAL A 88 -0.07 -8.64 -3.08
CA VAL A 88 -1.42 -8.91 -2.55
C VAL A 88 -1.35 -9.50 -1.13
N ARG A 89 -0.43 -10.44 -0.88
CA ARG A 89 -0.20 -10.98 0.48
C ARG A 89 0.22 -9.88 1.44
N GLN A 90 1.17 -9.03 1.08
CA GLN A 90 1.68 -7.98 1.96
C GLN A 90 0.64 -6.90 2.25
N LEU A 91 -0.19 -6.53 1.26
CA LEU A 91 -1.32 -5.62 1.43
C LEU A 91 -2.33 -6.16 2.43
N SER A 92 -2.64 -7.46 2.36
CA SER A 92 -3.52 -8.11 3.33
C SER A 92 -2.96 -8.06 4.76
N ILE A 93 -1.65 -8.22 4.94
CA ILE A 93 -1.01 -8.11 6.26
C ILE A 93 -1.07 -6.67 6.78
N ALA A 94 -0.82 -5.70 5.90
CA ALA A 94 -0.92 -4.28 6.21
C ALA A 94 -2.35 -3.79 6.51
N GLY A 95 -3.37 -4.64 6.29
CA GLY A 95 -4.78 -4.28 6.54
C GLY A 95 -5.40 -3.41 5.45
N VAL A 96 -4.85 -3.43 4.23
CA VAL A 96 -5.43 -2.73 3.08
C VAL A 96 -6.74 -3.42 2.66
N GLY A 97 -7.84 -2.67 2.57
CA GLY A 97 -9.20 -3.16 2.32
C GLY A 97 -9.96 -2.34 1.30
#